data_AF-A0A933YFX1-F1
#
_entry.id   AF-A0A933YFX1-F1
#
_cell.length_a   1.000
_cell.length_b   1.000
_cell.length_c   1.000
_cell.angle_alpha   90.00
_cell.angle_beta   90.00
_cell.angle_gamma   90.00
#
_symmetry.space_group_name_H-M   'P 1'
#
loop_
_entity.id
_entity.type
_entity.pdbx_description
1 polymer ?
#
loop_
_entity_poly.entity_id
_entity_poly.type
_entity_poly.pdbx_seq_one_letter_code
_entity_poly.pdbx_strand_id
1 'polypeptide(L)'
;MIIVSNHLFNTTDLLFPRNVVVRVNLAWIKDLETAHSVLKKIKHDVYLDYPQGRTRPPKPKLKLSDAINLAKKYKNVKFFAVSNIEDPVMAKKIRDTIPSRIEFVPKIETKRGVMNMLAIIKAARVKHAMLDKEDLYRDVYRDVAAYEKLIAEARMRAAEFNVALLELRGVVFA
;
A
#
# COMPACT_ATOMS: atom_id res chain seq x y z
N MET A 1 7.97 5.97 8.96
CA MET A 1 8.30 6.06 7.52
C MET A 1 7.50 7.20 6.91
N ILE A 2 8.13 8.09 6.14
CA ILE A 2 7.42 9.13 5.36
C ILE A 2 7.29 8.63 3.93
N ILE A 3 6.06 8.57 3.43
CA ILE A 3 5.75 8.18 2.05
C ILE A 3 5.19 9.39 1.31
N VAL A 4 5.75 9.71 0.15
CA VAL A 4 5.28 10.81 -0.70
C VAL A 4 4.91 10.31 -2.09
N SER A 5 3.87 10.88 -2.70
CA SER A 5 3.49 10.53 -4.07
C SER A 5 4.62 10.86 -5.05
N ASN A 6 4.90 9.96 -6.00
CA ASN A 6 5.81 10.25 -7.11
C ASN A 6 5.38 11.49 -7.92
N HIS A 7 4.10 11.84 -7.94
CA HIS A 7 3.64 13.07 -8.58
C HIS A 7 4.21 14.29 -7.85
N LEU A 8 3.88 14.44 -6.56
CA LEU A 8 4.37 15.52 -5.70
C LEU A 8 5.90 15.64 -5.75
N PHE A 9 6.59 14.50 -5.70
CA PHE A 9 8.04 14.43 -5.73
C PHE A 9 8.67 14.99 -7.02
N ASN A 10 7.94 14.95 -8.15
CA ASN A 10 8.46 15.36 -9.47
C ASN A 10 7.87 16.67 -10.00
N THR A 11 6.83 17.23 -9.36
CA THR A 11 6.12 18.41 -9.87
C THR A 11 6.18 19.62 -8.94
N THR A 12 6.96 19.56 -7.86
CA THR A 12 7.10 20.66 -6.90
C THR A 12 8.55 20.85 -6.49
N ASP A 13 8.87 22.05 -6.04
CA ASP A 13 10.19 22.40 -5.47
C ASP A 13 10.27 22.12 -3.96
N LEU A 14 9.34 21.31 -3.43
CA LEU A 14 9.35 20.93 -2.02
C LEU A 14 10.59 20.09 -1.72
N LEU A 15 11.27 20.45 -0.63
CA LEU A 15 12.41 19.69 -0.14
C LEU A 15 11.92 18.51 0.70
N PHE A 16 12.39 17.31 0.37
CA PHE A 16 12.08 16.08 1.10
C PHE A 16 13.31 15.56 1.88
N PRO A 17 13.10 14.91 3.04
CA PRO A 17 14.17 14.19 3.73
C PRO A 17 14.82 13.14 2.82
N ARG A 18 16.12 12.91 2.98
CA ARG A 18 16.88 11.95 2.14
C ARG A 18 16.35 10.51 2.21
N ASN A 19 15.73 10.14 3.32
CA ASN A 19 15.17 8.81 3.57
C ASN A 19 13.68 8.70 3.26
N VAL A 20 13.12 9.66 2.50
CA VAL A 20 11.73 9.58 2.05
C VAL A 20 11.53 8.39 1.11
N VAL A 21 10.37 7.74 1.23
CA VAL A 21 9.97 6.66 0.33
C VAL A 21 8.99 7.22 -0.70
N VAL A 22 9.26 6.97 -1.98
CA VAL A 22 8.43 7.46 -3.08
C VAL A 22 7.36 6.42 -3.42
N ARG A 23 6.09 6.79 -3.32
CA ARG A 23 4.93 5.98 -3.71
C ARG A 23 4.67 6.08 -5.20
N VAL A 24 4.72 4.95 -5.88
CA VAL A 24 4.27 4.79 -7.25
C VAL A 24 2.95 4.04 -7.23
N ASN A 25 1.85 4.75 -7.46
CA ASN A 25 0.52 4.15 -7.55
C ASN A 25 0.24 3.65 -8.97
N LEU A 26 0.16 2.33 -9.13
CA LEU A 26 -0.04 1.68 -10.42
C LEU A 26 -1.43 1.91 -11.03
N ALA A 27 -2.39 2.45 -10.27
CA ALA A 27 -3.67 2.89 -10.82
C ALA A 27 -3.50 3.95 -11.93
N TRP A 28 -2.46 4.78 -11.82
CA TRP A 28 -2.18 5.89 -12.73
C TRP A 28 -1.21 5.52 -13.87
N ILE A 29 -0.72 4.28 -13.90
CA ILE A 29 0.24 3.83 -14.90
C ILE A 29 -0.47 3.12 -16.05
N LYS A 30 -0.32 3.68 -17.25
CA LYS A 30 -1.07 3.23 -18.43
C LYS A 30 -0.61 1.88 -19.00
N ASP A 31 0.67 1.54 -18.87
CA ASP A 31 1.29 0.36 -19.47
C ASP A 31 2.63 0.03 -18.79
N LEU A 32 3.20 -1.14 -19.12
CA LEU A 32 4.47 -1.62 -18.57
C LEU A 32 5.65 -0.72 -18.94
N GLU A 33 5.64 -0.14 -20.14
CA GLU A 33 6.70 0.75 -20.61
C GLU A 33 6.79 2.01 -19.74
N THR A 34 5.64 2.62 -19.45
CA THR A 34 5.53 3.77 -18.55
C THR A 34 5.97 3.39 -17.14
N ALA A 35 5.55 2.21 -16.65
CA ALA A 35 5.99 1.70 -15.35
C ALA A 35 7.52 1.60 -15.27
N HIS A 36 8.15 1.03 -16.31
CA HIS A 36 9.60 0.90 -16.40
C HIS A 36 10.30 2.27 -16.43
N SER A 37 9.76 3.23 -17.19
CA SER A 37 10.30 4.59 -17.29
C SER A 37 10.26 5.32 -15.95
N VAL A 38 9.13 5.25 -15.23
CA VAL A 38 8.96 5.86 -13.90
C VAL A 38 9.94 5.25 -12.90
N LEU A 39 9.97 3.92 -12.77
CA LEU A 39 10.78 3.24 -11.77
C LEU A 39 12.30 3.41 -11.98
N LYS A 40 12.75 3.58 -13.24
CA LYS A 40 14.16 3.85 -13.56
C LYS A 40 14.64 5.22 -13.08
N LYS A 41 13.76 6.22 -13.04
CA LYS A 41 14.12 7.62 -12.71
C LYS A 41 14.19 7.87 -11.21
N ILE A 42 13.49 7.07 -10.41
CA ILE A 42 13.42 7.27 -8.96
C ILE A 42 14.71 6.76 -8.29
N LYS A 43 15.46 7.68 -7.69
CA LYS A 43 16.69 7.39 -6.93
C LYS A 43 16.43 6.94 -5.48
N HIS A 44 15.23 7.21 -4.96
CA HIS A 44 14.81 6.86 -3.61
C HIS A 44 14.24 5.44 -3.54
N ASP A 45 14.05 4.94 -2.31
CA ASP A 45 13.28 3.72 -2.10
C ASP A 45 11.83 3.91 -2.57
N VAL A 46 11.29 2.86 -3.18
CA VAL A 46 9.96 2.88 -3.80
C VAL A 46 8.99 2.03 -3.00
N TYR A 47 7.83 2.63 -2.74
CA TYR A 47 6.59 1.99 -2.33
C TYR A 47 5.72 1.77 -3.56
N LEU A 48 5.76 0.55 -4.11
CA LEU A 48 5.00 0.19 -5.30
C LEU A 48 3.59 -0.25 -4.88
N ASP A 49 2.59 0.53 -5.27
CA ASP A 49 1.22 0.39 -4.79
C ASP A 49 0.29 -0.15 -5.88
N TYR A 50 -0.17 -1.39 -5.68
CA TYR A 50 -1.07 -2.10 -6.58
C TYR A 50 -2.54 -2.01 -6.10
N PRO A 51 -3.42 -1.34 -6.86
CA PRO A 51 -4.80 -1.06 -6.48
C PRO A 51 -5.75 -2.23 -6.83
N GLN A 52 -5.57 -3.39 -6.22
CA GLN A 52 -6.44 -4.55 -6.39
C GLN A 52 -7.92 -4.23 -6.07
N GLY A 53 -8.85 -4.78 -6.87
CA GLY A 53 -10.29 -4.67 -6.62
C GLY A 53 -10.88 -3.28 -6.92
N ARG A 54 -10.11 -2.38 -7.52
CA ARG A 54 -10.53 -1.01 -7.79
C ARG A 54 -11.65 -0.92 -8.83
N THR A 55 -12.77 -0.34 -8.41
CA THR A 55 -13.95 -0.09 -9.27
C THR A 55 -13.98 1.34 -9.83
N ARG A 56 -13.44 2.31 -9.08
CA ARG A 56 -13.42 3.74 -9.43
C ARG A 56 -12.22 4.10 -10.31
N PRO A 57 -12.35 5.07 -11.22
CA PRO A 57 -11.23 5.61 -11.96
C PRO A 57 -10.10 6.17 -11.05
N PRO A 58 -8.85 6.19 -11.53
CA PRO A 58 -8.39 5.42 -12.71
C PRO A 58 -8.38 3.92 -12.40
N LYS A 59 -8.70 3.08 -13.39
CA LYS A 59 -8.69 1.61 -13.24
C LYS A 59 -7.28 1.07 -13.53
N PRO A 60 -6.75 0.12 -12.73
CA PRO A 60 -5.47 -0.50 -13.04
C PRO A 60 -5.52 -1.21 -14.39
N LYS A 61 -4.55 -0.90 -15.25
CA LYS A 61 -4.35 -1.62 -16.52
C LYS A 61 -3.40 -2.80 -16.38
N LEU A 62 -2.48 -2.72 -15.41
CA LEU A 62 -1.51 -3.77 -15.12
C LEU A 62 -2.13 -4.87 -14.28
N LYS A 63 -1.77 -6.12 -14.57
CA LYS A 63 -2.16 -7.27 -13.73
C LYS A 63 -1.30 -7.30 -12.47
N LEU A 64 -1.76 -8.03 -11.45
CA LEU A 64 -0.97 -8.26 -10.24
C LEU A 64 0.38 -8.94 -10.56
N SER A 65 0.38 -9.87 -11.52
CA SER A 65 1.61 -10.52 -12.01
C SER A 65 2.62 -9.52 -12.58
N ASP A 66 2.14 -8.51 -13.31
CA ASP A 66 2.98 -7.45 -13.88
C ASP A 66 3.60 -6.61 -12.77
N ALA A 67 2.80 -6.23 -11.78
CA ALA A 67 3.25 -5.48 -10.61
C ALA A 67 4.31 -6.24 -9.79
N ILE A 68 4.11 -7.55 -9.59
CA ILE A 68 5.08 -8.43 -8.93
C ILE A 68 6.39 -8.51 -9.74
N ASN A 69 6.30 -8.64 -11.07
CA ASN A 69 7.47 -8.67 -11.94
C ASN A 69 8.25 -7.34 -11.92
N LEU A 70 7.55 -6.21 -11.87
CA LEU A 70 8.16 -4.89 -11.68
C LEU A 70 8.88 -4.83 -10.32
N ALA A 71 8.22 -5.22 -9.23
CA ALA A 71 8.83 -5.26 -7.90
C ALA A 71 10.11 -6.12 -7.88
N LYS A 72 10.08 -7.30 -8.53
CA LYS A 72 11.23 -8.20 -8.66
C LYS A 72 12.38 -7.59 -9.45
N LYS A 73 12.11 -6.85 -10.52
CA LYS A 73 13.12 -6.30 -11.43
C LYS A 73 13.88 -5.11 -10.83
N TYR A 74 13.19 -4.25 -10.09
CA TYR A 74 13.73 -2.96 -9.65
C TYR A 74 14.26 -3.02 -8.21
N LYS A 75 15.58 -2.79 -8.04
CA LYS A 75 16.24 -2.87 -6.73
C LYS A 75 15.83 -1.77 -5.75
N ASN A 76 15.37 -0.63 -6.26
CA ASN A 76 14.82 0.48 -5.49
C ASN A 76 13.41 0.19 -4.97
N VAL A 77 12.68 -0.82 -5.49
CA VAL A 77 11.42 -1.24 -4.89
C VAL A 77 11.70 -1.99 -3.59
N LYS A 78 11.35 -1.35 -2.46
CA LYS A 78 11.51 -1.91 -1.10
C LYS A 78 10.19 -2.32 -0.48
N PHE A 79 9.09 -1.71 -0.89
CA PHE A 79 7.76 -2.00 -0.37
C PHE A 79 6.81 -2.32 -1.53
N PHE A 80 6.05 -3.41 -1.39
CA PHE A 80 5.02 -3.80 -2.33
C PHE A 80 3.67 -3.84 -1.63
N ALA A 81 2.82 -2.88 -1.96
CA ALA A 81 1.52 -2.72 -1.34
C ALA A 81 0.40 -3.21 -2.24
N VAL A 82 -0.60 -3.83 -1.63
CA VAL A 82 -1.76 -4.38 -2.34
C VAL A 82 -3.04 -3.97 -1.63
N SER A 83 -3.96 -3.36 -2.37
CA SER A 83 -5.30 -2.99 -1.90
C SER A 83 -6.17 -4.19 -1.50
N ASN A 84 -7.19 -3.94 -0.68
CA ASN A 84 -8.25 -4.89 -0.36
C ASN A 84 -7.75 -6.26 0.14
N ILE A 85 -6.76 -6.27 1.05
CA ILE A 85 -6.30 -7.52 1.66
C ILE A 85 -7.19 -7.88 2.85
N GLU A 86 -7.97 -8.96 2.68
CA GLU A 86 -8.88 -9.48 3.70
C GLU A 86 -8.57 -10.92 4.11
N ASP A 87 -7.91 -11.68 3.23
CA ASP A 87 -7.68 -13.11 3.39
C ASP A 87 -6.20 -13.40 3.72
N PRO A 88 -5.92 -14.05 4.87
CA PRO A 88 -4.57 -14.46 5.23
C PRO A 88 -3.91 -15.38 4.19
N VAL A 89 -4.67 -16.24 3.52
CA VAL A 89 -4.12 -17.16 2.51
C VAL A 89 -3.65 -16.39 1.29
N MET A 90 -4.46 -15.45 0.79
CA MET A 90 -4.05 -14.53 -0.28
C MET A 90 -2.83 -13.70 0.11
N ALA A 91 -2.82 -13.11 1.32
CA ALA A 91 -1.70 -12.33 1.81
C ALA A 91 -0.39 -13.15 1.82
N LYS A 92 -0.45 -14.39 2.32
CA LYS A 92 0.68 -15.32 2.31
C LYS A 92 1.15 -15.63 0.89
N LYS A 93 0.24 -15.93 -0.03
CA LYS A 93 0.57 -16.20 -1.45
C LYS A 93 1.32 -15.01 -2.06
N ILE A 94 0.84 -13.78 -1.86
CA ILE A 94 1.54 -12.59 -2.38
C ILE A 94 2.93 -12.47 -1.74
N ARG A 95 3.04 -12.61 -0.41
CA ARG A 95 4.32 -12.53 0.30
C ARG A 95 5.34 -13.53 -0.22
N ASP A 96 4.92 -14.77 -0.46
CA ASP A 96 5.77 -15.87 -0.93
C ASP A 96 6.20 -15.68 -2.39
N THR A 97 5.43 -14.93 -3.20
CA THR A 97 5.80 -14.63 -4.59
C THR A 97 6.81 -13.49 -4.74
N ILE A 98 6.96 -12.61 -3.75
CA ILE A 98 7.89 -11.48 -3.80
C ILE A 98 9.23 -11.82 -3.10
N PRO A 99 10.37 -11.29 -3.58
CA PRO A 99 11.68 -11.53 -2.96
C PRO A 99 11.75 -11.07 -1.50
N SER A 100 12.59 -11.70 -0.69
CA SER A 100 12.76 -11.39 0.74
C SER A 100 13.19 -9.94 1.01
N ARG A 101 13.95 -9.34 0.08
CA ARG A 101 14.37 -7.92 0.15
C ARG A 101 13.23 -6.91 0.03
N ILE A 102 12.04 -7.35 -0.39
CA ILE A 102 10.85 -6.53 -0.55
C ILE A 102 9.91 -6.84 0.60
N GLU A 103 9.47 -5.79 1.26
CA GLU A 103 8.45 -5.90 2.29
C GLU A 103 7.06 -5.88 1.67
N PHE A 104 6.22 -6.83 2.07
CA PHE A 104 4.80 -6.83 1.70
C PHE A 104 4.01 -5.93 2.65
N VAL A 105 3.23 -5.01 2.08
CA VAL A 105 2.40 -4.05 2.83
C VAL A 105 0.93 -4.25 2.47
N PRO A 106 0.16 -5.04 3.23
CA PRO A 106 -1.27 -5.16 2.99
C PRO A 106 -1.95 -3.81 3.28
N LYS A 107 -2.80 -3.35 2.36
CA LYS A 107 -3.72 -2.26 2.65
C LYS A 107 -5.01 -2.85 3.23
N ILE A 108 -5.34 -2.40 4.43
CA ILE A 108 -6.55 -2.76 5.17
C ILE A 108 -7.57 -1.65 4.91
N GLU A 109 -8.63 -2.01 4.20
CA GLU A 109 -9.59 -1.05 3.63
C GLU A 109 -11.05 -1.42 3.98
N THR A 110 -11.27 -2.53 4.69
CA THR A 110 -12.60 -3.06 5.02
C THR A 110 -12.67 -3.57 6.46
N LYS A 111 -13.88 -3.68 7.00
CA LYS A 111 -14.18 -4.31 8.29
C LYS A 111 -13.62 -5.72 8.34
N ARG A 112 -13.78 -6.50 7.27
CA ARG A 112 -13.24 -7.87 7.20
C ARG A 112 -11.72 -7.89 7.26
N GLY A 113 -11.05 -6.96 6.57
CA GLY A 113 -9.60 -6.77 6.67
C GLY A 113 -9.14 -6.47 8.10
N VAL A 114 -9.83 -5.58 8.81
CA VAL A 114 -9.55 -5.29 10.23
C VAL A 114 -9.74 -6.56 11.08
N MET A 115 -10.88 -7.26 10.91
CA MET A 115 -11.20 -8.47 11.66
C MET A 115 -10.19 -9.61 11.44
N ASN A 116 -9.58 -9.70 10.25
CA ASN A 116 -8.59 -10.72 9.91
C ASN A 116 -7.13 -10.25 10.08
N MET A 117 -6.91 -9.01 10.54
CA MET A 117 -5.60 -8.38 10.54
C MET A 117 -4.51 -9.20 11.25
N LEU A 118 -4.81 -9.80 12.42
CA LEU A 118 -3.86 -10.64 13.14
C LEU A 118 -3.44 -11.87 12.35
N ALA A 119 -4.40 -12.52 11.68
CA ALA A 119 -4.12 -13.68 10.85
C ALA A 119 -3.32 -13.30 9.59
N ILE A 120 -3.65 -12.16 8.96
CA ILE A 120 -2.89 -11.58 7.83
C ILE A 120 -1.45 -11.30 8.25
N ILE A 121 -1.24 -10.63 9.40
CA ILE A 121 0.08 -10.26 9.92
C ILE A 121 0.95 -11.51 10.10
N LYS A 122 0.42 -12.53 10.80
CA LYS A 122 1.12 -13.79 11.05
C LYS A 122 1.43 -14.53 9.76
N ALA A 123 0.45 -14.70 8.88
CA ALA A 123 0.58 -15.49 7.66
C ALA A 123 1.59 -14.89 6.67
N ALA A 124 1.61 -13.56 6.53
CA ALA A 124 2.45 -12.84 5.56
C ALA A 124 3.69 -12.17 6.18
N ARG A 125 3.94 -12.38 7.49
CA ARG A 125 5.09 -11.80 8.22
C ARG A 125 5.18 -10.28 8.03
N VAL A 126 4.04 -9.61 8.19
CA VAL A 126 3.85 -8.18 7.91
C VAL A 126 4.62 -7.35 8.94
N LYS A 127 5.32 -6.30 8.49
CA LYS A 127 5.98 -5.31 9.37
C LYS A 127 5.33 -3.93 9.27
N HIS A 128 4.91 -3.55 8.07
CA HIS A 128 4.05 -2.39 7.84
C HIS A 128 2.71 -2.82 7.24
N ALA A 129 1.62 -2.25 7.74
CA ALA A 129 0.30 -2.32 7.12
C ALA A 129 -0.18 -0.89 6.82
N MET A 130 -1.00 -0.70 5.78
CA MET A 130 -1.58 0.60 5.46
C MET A 130 -3.07 0.59 5.78
N LEU A 131 -3.53 1.49 6.65
CA LEU A 131 -4.96 1.66 6.93
C LEU A 131 -5.56 2.68 5.96
N ASP A 132 -6.40 2.22 5.04
CA ASP A 132 -7.14 3.09 4.13
C ASP A 132 -8.47 3.49 4.77
N LYS A 133 -8.41 4.57 5.55
CA LYS A 133 -9.54 5.05 6.35
C LYS A 133 -10.76 5.46 5.51
N GLU A 134 -10.54 5.98 4.29
CA GLU A 134 -11.63 6.43 3.43
C GLU A 134 -12.47 5.26 2.91
N ASP A 135 -11.79 4.21 2.45
CA ASP A 135 -12.47 3.00 1.97
C ASP A 135 -13.07 2.21 3.14
N LEU A 136 -12.43 2.21 4.33
CA LEU A 136 -12.99 1.62 5.54
C LEU A 136 -14.29 2.32 5.97
N TYR A 137 -14.32 3.66 5.94
CA TYR A 137 -15.54 4.42 6.28
C TYR A 137 -16.70 4.10 5.34
N ARG A 138 -16.40 3.88 4.05
CA ARG A 138 -17.41 3.47 3.07
C ARG A 138 -17.87 2.03 3.28
N ASP A 139 -16.96 1.13 3.64
CA ASP A 139 -17.27 -0.30 3.88
C ASP A 139 -18.27 -0.49 5.03
N VAL A 140 -18.22 0.37 6.06
CA VAL A 140 -19.21 0.41 7.14
C VAL A 140 -20.40 1.33 6.86
N TYR A 141 -20.73 1.58 5.58
CA TYR A 141 -21.87 2.39 5.18
C TYR A 141 -21.89 3.80 5.81
N ARG A 142 -20.71 4.36 6.11
CA ARG A 142 -20.55 5.68 6.75
C ARG A 142 -21.07 5.74 8.19
N ASP A 143 -21.19 4.61 8.86
CA ASP A 143 -21.46 4.55 10.30
C ASP A 143 -20.21 5.02 11.07
N VAL A 144 -20.33 6.19 11.69
CA VAL A 144 -19.24 6.84 12.44
C VAL A 144 -18.81 5.99 13.64
N ALA A 145 -19.74 5.45 14.41
CA ALA A 145 -19.43 4.67 15.60
C ALA A 145 -18.72 3.35 15.24
N ALA A 146 -19.21 2.67 14.19
CA ALA A 146 -18.56 1.47 13.67
C ALA A 146 -17.16 1.77 13.12
N TYR A 147 -17.01 2.87 12.39
CA TYR A 147 -15.74 3.30 11.81
C TYR A 147 -14.69 3.62 12.88
N GLU A 148 -15.05 4.41 13.90
CA GLU A 148 -14.14 4.76 15.00
C GLU A 148 -13.69 3.52 15.77
N LYS A 149 -14.64 2.60 16.05
CA LYS A 149 -14.33 1.32 16.68
C LYS A 149 -13.34 0.51 15.84
N LEU A 150 -13.54 0.42 14.52
CA LEU A 150 -12.63 -0.35 13.65
C LEU A 150 -11.25 0.29 13.53
N ILE A 151 -11.13 1.62 13.56
CA ILE A 151 -9.81 2.28 13.63
C ILE A 151 -9.09 1.92 14.93
N ALA A 152 -9.80 1.99 16.06
CA ALA A 152 -9.23 1.64 17.36
C ALA A 152 -8.78 0.17 17.37
N GLU A 153 -9.60 -0.74 16.85
CA GLU A 153 -9.24 -2.16 16.71
C GLU A 153 -8.04 -2.37 15.79
N ALA A 154 -7.98 -1.71 14.63
CA ALA A 154 -6.85 -1.84 13.71
C ALA A 154 -5.53 -1.39 14.36
N ARG A 155 -5.55 -0.30 15.13
CA ARG A 155 -4.38 0.19 15.88
C ARG A 155 -3.97 -0.77 17.00
N MET A 156 -4.93 -1.28 17.76
CA MET A 156 -4.68 -2.26 18.82
C MET A 156 -4.02 -3.53 18.26
N ARG A 157 -4.59 -4.09 17.19
CA ARG A 157 -4.10 -5.29 16.51
C ARG A 157 -2.71 -5.09 15.89
N ALA A 158 -2.45 -3.91 15.33
CA ALA A 158 -1.12 -3.56 14.83
C ALA A 158 -0.10 -3.51 15.98
N ALA A 159 -0.45 -2.87 17.09
CA ALA A 159 0.41 -2.74 18.27
C ALA A 159 0.74 -4.11 18.90
N GLU A 160 -0.24 -5.03 18.95
CA GLU A 160 -0.05 -6.39 19.48
C GLU A 160 1.11 -7.15 18.82
N PHE A 161 1.37 -6.91 17.53
CA PHE A 161 2.44 -7.56 16.76
C PHE A 161 3.59 -6.61 16.40
N ASN A 162 3.67 -5.44 17.01
CA ASN A 162 4.66 -4.40 16.69
C ASN A 162 4.70 -4.07 15.18
N VAL A 163 3.53 -4.04 14.54
CA VAL A 163 3.35 -3.66 13.14
C VAL A 163 3.16 -2.16 13.06
N ALA A 164 3.96 -1.51 12.21
CA ALA A 164 3.80 -0.10 11.94
C ALA A 164 2.57 0.14 11.05
N LEU A 165 1.56 0.81 11.60
CA LEU A 165 0.35 1.17 10.87
C LEU A 165 0.54 2.51 10.14
N LEU A 166 0.62 2.45 8.82
CA LEU A 166 0.73 3.59 7.93
C LEU A 166 -0.66 4.17 7.70
N GLU A 167 -0.77 5.50 7.76
CA GLU A 167 -2.02 6.23 7.58
C GLU A 167 -1.77 7.43 6.66
N LEU A 168 -2.75 7.75 5.81
CA LEU A 168 -2.75 9.04 5.11
C LEU A 168 -2.86 10.18 6.14
N ARG A 169 -1.90 11.11 6.11
CA ARG A 169 -1.86 12.27 7.01
C ARG A 169 -2.37 13.56 6.37
N GLY A 170 -2.24 13.72 5.06
CA GLY A 170 -2.68 14.92 4.37
C GLY A 170 -2.50 14.81 2.85
N VAL A 171 -3.10 15.77 2.15
CA VAL A 171 -2.99 15.97 0.71
C VAL A 171 -2.36 17.35 0.50
N VAL A 172 -1.42 17.44 -0.43
CA VAL A 172 -0.78 18.70 -0.80
C VAL A 172 -1.51 19.27 -2.02
N PHE A 173 -1.89 20.54 -1.94
CA PHE A 173 -2.36 21.33 -3.06
C PHE A 173 -1.22 22.24 -3.50
N ALA A 174 -0.92 22.23 -4.80
CA ALA A 174 0.14 23.01 -5.43
C ALA A 174 -0.34 23.51 -6.78
#